data_AF-A0A9W7CS90-F1
#
_entry.id   AF-A0A9W7CS90-F1
#
_cell.length_a   1.000
_cell.length_b   1.000
_cell.length_c   1.000
_cell.angle_alpha   90.00
_cell.angle_beta   90.00
_cell.angle_gamma   90.00
#
_symmetry.space_group_name_H-M   'P 1'
#
loop_
_entity.id
_entity.type
_entity.pdbx_description
1 polymer ?
#
loop_
_entity_poly.entity_id
_entity_poly.type
_entity_poly.pdbx_seq_one_letter_code
_entity_poly.pdbx_strand_id
1 'polypeptide(L)'
;MGRSSLNAVLCWVEQHWETFVPGCHQENETLCGRALVDNFVTPKQVTQLREIAEIGMKGRSKLGGPTIMDINTGFVRDSDGLINIYQPENKVPDEDKPGVKRFTKKQFDLVVEKIRMAVMKEFDLDVLYFSAPTFITRLVGNDSWTPVELHDEYWYDFVCAT
;
A
#
# COMPACT_ATOMS: atom_id res chain seq x y z
N MET A 1 8.78 -17.46 15.97
CA MET A 1 7.55 -17.08 16.70
C MET A 1 7.66 -15.59 17.00
N GLY A 2 7.00 -14.75 16.20
CA GLY A 2 6.88 -13.32 16.52
C GLY A 2 5.71 -13.12 17.48
N ARG A 3 5.88 -12.32 18.53
CA ARG A 3 4.77 -11.88 19.39
C ARG A 3 3.93 -10.90 18.56
N SER A 4 2.67 -11.25 18.29
CA SER A 4 1.66 -10.24 17.95
C SER A 4 1.15 -9.66 19.26
N SER A 5 1.11 -8.33 19.38
CA SER A 5 0.44 -7.65 20.49
C SER A 5 -0.78 -6.93 19.92
N LEU A 6 -1.97 -7.42 20.26
CA LEU A 6 -3.22 -6.73 19.99
C LEU A 6 -3.44 -5.72 21.11
N ASN A 7 -3.47 -4.43 20.76
CA ASN A 7 -3.82 -3.36 21.70
C ASN A 7 -5.08 -2.66 21.20
N ALA A 8 -5.97 -2.29 22.12
CA ALA A 8 -7.12 -1.45 21.82
C ALA A 8 -6.70 0.03 21.86
N VAL A 9 -7.13 0.81 20.87
CA VAL A 9 -6.83 2.27 20.79
C VAL A 9 -8.12 3.06 20.65
N LEU A 10 -8.14 4.27 21.22
CA LEU A 10 -9.28 5.18 21.11
C LEU A 10 -9.47 5.65 19.66
N CYS A 11 -10.67 5.51 19.14
CA CYS A 11 -11.03 5.90 17.77
C CYS A 11 -12.14 6.95 17.75
N TRP A 12 -12.13 7.79 16.71
CA TRP A 12 -13.28 8.61 16.37
C TRP A 12 -14.42 7.73 15.85
N VAL A 13 -15.63 8.04 16.27
CA VAL A 13 -16.84 7.28 15.96
C VAL A 13 -17.46 7.84 14.68
N GLU A 14 -17.52 7.05 13.61
CA GLU A 14 -18.46 7.30 12.51
C GLU A 14 -19.63 6.32 12.61
N GLN A 15 -20.84 6.88 12.56
CA GLN A 15 -22.06 6.22 12.95
C GLN A 15 -22.75 5.49 11.78
N HIS A 16 -23.26 4.29 12.09
CA HIS A 16 -24.22 3.46 11.36
C HIS A 16 -23.73 2.69 10.12
N TRP A 17 -23.30 1.46 10.36
CA TRP A 17 -23.12 0.43 9.33
C TRP A 17 -24.47 -0.24 9.01
N GLU A 18 -24.84 -0.35 7.73
CA GLU A 18 -26.05 -1.08 7.32
C GLU A 18 -25.96 -2.58 7.64
N THR A 19 -24.76 -3.15 7.63
CA THR A 19 -24.50 -4.55 8.00
C THR A 19 -23.27 -4.62 8.89
N PHE A 20 -23.44 -5.14 10.10
CA PHE A 20 -22.33 -5.37 11.02
C PHE A 20 -21.58 -6.66 10.65
N VAL A 21 -20.25 -6.56 10.63
CA VAL A 21 -19.31 -7.67 10.41
C VAL A 21 -18.32 -7.66 11.58
N PRO A 22 -18.35 -8.68 12.47
CA PRO A 22 -17.38 -8.81 13.56
C PRO A 22 -15.94 -8.73 13.07
N GLY A 23 -15.04 -8.12 13.86
CA GLY A 23 -13.63 -7.95 13.49
C GLY A 23 -13.34 -6.84 12.47
N CYS A 24 -14.28 -6.53 11.58
CA CYS A 24 -14.19 -5.39 10.64
C CYS A 24 -14.73 -4.09 11.24
N HIS A 25 -15.79 -4.18 12.04
CA HIS A 25 -16.47 -3.02 12.63
C HIS A 25 -16.17 -2.90 14.12
N GLN A 26 -16.23 -1.67 14.63
CA GLN A 26 -16.05 -1.39 16.05
C GLN A 26 -17.23 -1.96 16.85
N GLU A 27 -16.96 -2.86 17.79
CA GLU A 27 -18.02 -3.46 18.63
C GLU A 27 -18.47 -2.52 19.77
N ASN A 28 -17.56 -1.67 20.27
CA ASN A 28 -17.77 -0.84 21.46
C ASN A 28 -17.67 0.68 21.19
N GLU A 29 -17.90 1.10 19.94
CA GLU A 29 -17.92 2.50 19.42
C GLU A 29 -16.66 3.36 19.64
N THR A 30 -15.73 2.96 20.51
CA THR A 30 -14.59 3.79 20.93
C THR A 30 -13.25 3.06 20.83
N LEU A 31 -13.27 1.73 20.70
CA LEU A 31 -12.07 0.90 20.67
C LEU A 31 -11.88 0.27 19.29
N CYS A 32 -10.76 0.57 18.66
CA CYS A 32 -10.28 -0.12 17.47
C CYS A 32 -9.22 -1.16 17.84
N GLY A 33 -9.22 -2.29 17.12
CA GLY A 33 -8.11 -3.25 17.19
C GLY A 33 -6.90 -2.74 16.41
N ARG A 34 -5.73 -2.77 17.05
CA ARG A 34 -4.44 -2.48 16.43
C ARG A 34 -3.50 -3.66 16.63
N ALA A 35 -2.85 -4.08 15.56
CA ALA A 35 -1.84 -5.13 15.60
C ALA A 35 -0.51 -4.65 15.06
N LEU A 36 0.56 -5.01 15.77
CA LEU A 36 1.93 -4.77 15.37
C LEU A 36 2.64 -6.11 15.23
N VAL A 37 3.22 -6.36 14.06
CA VAL A 37 3.91 -7.61 13.75
C VAL A 37 5.29 -7.31 13.21
N ASP A 38 6.31 -7.59 14.02
CA ASP A 38 7.71 -7.43 13.62
C ASP A 38 8.15 -8.52 12.64
N ASN A 39 9.11 -8.16 11.78
CA ASN A 39 9.72 -9.08 10.80
C ASN A 39 8.68 -9.78 9.90
N PHE A 40 7.56 -9.09 9.64
CA PHE A 40 6.46 -9.64 8.86
C PHE A 40 6.88 -9.96 7.42
N VAL A 41 7.66 -9.10 6.79
CA VAL A 41 8.18 -9.31 5.43
C VAL A 41 9.65 -9.75 5.52
N THR A 42 9.99 -10.84 4.82
CA THR A 42 11.38 -11.35 4.82
C THR A 42 12.30 -10.43 4.02
N PRO A 43 13.61 -10.40 4.29
CA PRO A 43 14.55 -9.58 3.52
C PRO A 43 14.48 -9.83 2.01
N LYS A 44 14.29 -11.08 1.58
CA LYS A 44 14.13 -11.43 0.17
C LYS A 44 12.88 -10.77 -0.45
N GLN A 45 11.75 -10.80 0.25
CA GLN A 45 10.52 -10.15 -0.21
C GLN A 45 10.68 -8.63 -0.24
N VAL A 46 11.39 -8.04 0.73
CA VAL A 46 11.72 -6.61 0.72
C VAL A 46 12.54 -6.26 -0.53
N THR A 47 13.56 -7.05 -0.86
CA THR A 47 14.35 -6.86 -2.09
C THR A 47 13.48 -6.92 -3.33
N GLN A 48 12.59 -7.91 -3.45
CA GLN A 48 11.68 -8.05 -4.60
C GLN A 48 10.73 -6.84 -4.75
N LEU A 49 10.12 -6.38 -3.65
CA LEU A 49 9.25 -5.20 -3.68
C LEU A 49 10.03 -3.93 -4.04
N ARG A 50 11.27 -3.82 -3.56
CA ARG A 50 12.15 -2.69 -3.88
C ARG A 50 12.54 -2.68 -5.36
N GLU A 51 12.86 -3.82 -5.95
CA GLU A 51 13.14 -3.94 -7.39
C GLU A 51 11.94 -3.48 -8.23
N ILE A 52 10.72 -3.87 -7.85
CA ILE A 52 9.49 -3.41 -8.51
C ILE A 52 9.38 -1.88 -8.44
N ALA A 53 9.59 -1.30 -7.26
CA ALA A 53 9.54 0.15 -7.06
C ALA A 53 10.63 0.88 -7.87
N GLU A 54 11.86 0.35 -7.89
CA GLU A 54 12.99 0.93 -8.62
C GLU A 54 12.78 0.93 -10.14
N ILE A 55 12.28 -0.18 -10.68
CA ILE A 55 11.94 -0.30 -12.11
C ILE A 55 10.76 0.62 -12.44
N GLY A 56 9.70 0.56 -11.64
CA GLY A 56 8.45 1.26 -11.91
C GLY A 56 8.52 2.77 -11.76
N MET A 57 9.39 3.25 -10.86
CA MET A 57 9.61 4.67 -10.60
C MET A 57 10.92 5.19 -11.19
N LYS A 58 11.48 4.46 -12.17
CA LYS A 58 12.70 4.88 -12.88
C LYS A 58 12.43 6.18 -13.64
N GLY A 59 13.33 7.16 -13.47
CA GLY A 59 13.22 8.47 -14.14
C GLY A 59 12.16 9.40 -13.53
N ARG A 60 11.54 9.02 -12.42
CA ARG A 60 10.61 9.87 -11.65
C ARG A 60 11.36 10.79 -10.71
N SER A 61 10.70 11.86 -10.26
CA SER A 61 11.28 12.88 -9.40
C SER A 61 11.91 12.27 -8.15
N LYS A 62 13.14 12.69 -7.86
CA LYS A 62 13.87 12.39 -6.61
C LYS A 62 14.03 13.64 -5.75
N LEU A 63 13.46 14.77 -6.17
CA LEU A 63 13.70 16.08 -5.57
C LEU A 63 12.87 16.30 -4.29
N GLY A 64 11.91 15.42 -4.01
CA GLY A 64 11.12 15.38 -2.79
C GLY A 64 9.71 14.86 -3.05
N GLY A 65 9.02 14.47 -1.98
CA GLY A 65 7.61 14.11 -2.00
C GLY A 65 7.30 12.66 -2.37
N PRO A 66 6.01 12.34 -2.57
CA PRO A 66 5.57 11.02 -2.95
C PRO A 66 5.79 10.74 -4.43
N THR A 67 6.13 9.49 -4.73
CA THR A 67 5.90 8.89 -6.04
C THR A 67 4.96 7.72 -5.83
N ILE A 68 3.79 7.75 -6.44
CA ILE A 68 2.74 6.74 -6.31
C ILE A 68 2.70 5.95 -7.61
N MET A 69 2.82 4.63 -7.53
CA MET A 69 2.66 3.73 -8.67
C MET A 69 1.51 2.77 -8.42
N ASP A 70 0.56 2.72 -9.33
CA ASP A 70 -0.41 1.64 -9.45
C ASP A 70 0.25 0.46 -10.16
N ILE A 71 0.55 -0.61 -9.42
CA ILE A 71 1.19 -1.81 -9.97
C ILE A 71 0.28 -2.58 -10.93
N ASN A 72 -1.04 -2.43 -10.83
CA ASN A 72 -1.98 -3.14 -11.67
C ASN A 72 -2.09 -2.48 -13.05
N THR A 73 -2.15 -1.15 -13.11
CA THR A 73 -2.39 -0.42 -14.36
C THR A 73 -1.14 0.21 -14.97
N GLY A 74 -0.08 0.41 -14.18
CA GLY A 74 1.17 1.07 -14.62
C GLY A 74 1.11 2.58 -14.56
N PHE A 75 0.06 3.16 -13.98
CA PHE A 75 0.00 4.61 -13.77
C PHE A 75 0.94 5.03 -12.63
N VAL A 76 1.79 6.03 -12.90
CA VAL A 76 2.73 6.59 -11.95
C VAL A 76 2.53 8.10 -11.86
N ARG A 77 2.33 8.61 -10.64
CA ARG A 77 2.17 10.04 -10.33
C ARG A 77 3.25 10.51 -9.37
N ASP A 78 3.81 11.67 -9.64
CA ASP A 78 4.62 12.49 -8.73
C ASP A 78 4.37 13.98 -9.03
N SER A 79 5.24 14.86 -8.52
CA SER A 79 5.21 16.31 -8.78
C SER A 79 5.24 16.70 -10.26
N ASP A 80 5.74 15.83 -11.14
CA ASP A 80 5.91 16.11 -12.57
C ASP A 80 4.68 15.63 -13.39
N GLY A 81 3.67 15.07 -12.71
CA GLY A 81 2.39 14.66 -13.29
C GLY A 81 2.18 13.15 -13.39
N LEU A 82 1.18 12.74 -14.17
CA LEU A 82 0.74 11.35 -14.31
C LEU A 82 1.19 10.74 -15.64
N ILE A 83 1.85 9.59 -15.60
CA ILE A 83 2.24 8.82 -16.79
C ILE A 83 1.82 7.36 -16.69
N ASN A 84 1.71 6.67 -17.83
CA ASN A 84 1.64 5.21 -17.86
C ASN A 84 3.00 4.65 -18.28
N ILE A 85 3.60 3.80 -17.45
CA ILE A 85 4.93 3.22 -17.71
C ILE A 85 4.87 1.93 -18.51
N TYR A 86 3.72 1.27 -18.60
CA TYR A 86 3.65 -0.06 -19.19
C TYR A 86 3.68 -0.02 -20.72
N GLN A 87 4.36 -1.03 -21.26
CA GLN A 87 4.24 -1.35 -22.67
C GLN A 87 2.76 -1.64 -23.03
N PRO A 88 2.26 -1.14 -24.16
CA PRO A 88 0.86 -1.33 -24.57
C PRO A 88 0.49 -2.80 -24.82
N GLU A 89 1.47 -3.70 -24.97
CA GLU A 89 1.27 -5.11 -25.28
C GLU A 89 0.84 -5.94 -24.06
N ASN A 90 -0.26 -6.69 -24.21
CA ASN A 90 -0.85 -7.49 -23.13
C ASN A 90 -0.31 -8.92 -23.00
N LYS A 91 0.55 -9.40 -23.91
CA LYS A 91 0.88 -10.84 -24.02
C LYS A 91 2.35 -11.18 -24.24
N VAL A 92 3.08 -10.38 -25.01
CA VAL A 92 4.51 -10.57 -25.25
C VAL A 92 5.19 -9.21 -25.12
N PRO A 93 6.08 -9.02 -24.13
CA PRO A 93 6.90 -7.83 -24.03
C PRO A 93 7.83 -7.78 -25.25
N ASP A 94 7.94 -6.60 -25.83
CA ASP A 94 8.86 -6.32 -26.93
C ASP A 94 10.05 -5.58 -26.33
N GLU A 95 11.22 -6.23 -26.30
CA GLU A 95 12.43 -5.66 -25.70
C GLU A 95 12.93 -4.43 -26.48
N ASP A 96 12.49 -4.26 -27.73
CA ASP A 96 12.83 -3.11 -28.57
C ASP A 96 11.87 -1.92 -28.40
N LYS A 97 10.79 -2.07 -27.62
CA LYS A 97 9.79 -1.01 -27.40
C LYS A 97 9.98 -0.25 -26.10
N PRO A 98 9.72 1.08 -26.11
CA PRO A 98 9.80 1.89 -24.90
C PRO A 98 8.70 1.48 -23.90
N GLY A 99 9.05 1.52 -22.62
CA GLY A 99 8.16 1.19 -21.52
C GLY A 99 8.65 0.00 -20.68
N VAL A 100 7.93 -0.26 -19.61
CA VAL A 100 8.22 -1.31 -18.62
C VAL A 100 7.35 -2.51 -18.93
N LYS A 101 7.96 -3.71 -18.92
CA LYS A 101 7.22 -4.97 -18.93
C LYS A 101 6.32 -5.03 -17.70
N ARG A 102 5.04 -5.35 -17.91
CA ARG A 102 4.08 -5.49 -16.80
C ARG A 102 4.58 -6.43 -15.72
N PHE A 103 4.51 -5.97 -14.47
CA PHE A 103 4.82 -6.82 -13.33
C PHE A 103 3.79 -7.95 -13.25
N THR A 104 4.29 -9.17 -13.14
CA THR A 104 3.43 -10.34 -12.99
C THR A 104 2.86 -10.39 -11.58
N LYS A 105 1.63 -10.87 -11.45
CA LYS A 105 0.98 -11.18 -10.18
C LYS A 105 1.90 -11.93 -9.20
N LYS A 106 2.64 -12.93 -9.69
CA LYS A 106 3.60 -13.70 -8.86
C LYS A 106 4.68 -12.85 -8.18
N GLN A 107 5.02 -11.68 -8.72
CA GLN A 107 6.08 -10.82 -8.15
C GLN A 107 5.65 -10.10 -6.87
N PHE A 108 4.35 -9.80 -6.70
CA PHE A 108 3.86 -9.02 -5.55
C PHE A 108 2.73 -9.70 -4.78
N ASP A 109 1.95 -10.60 -5.40
CA ASP A 109 0.83 -11.30 -4.77
C ASP A 109 1.25 -12.07 -3.52
N LEU A 110 2.47 -12.60 -3.46
CA LEU A 110 2.92 -13.36 -2.30
C LEU A 110 2.95 -12.49 -1.03
N VAL A 111 3.29 -11.20 -1.14
CA VAL A 111 3.26 -10.28 0.01
C VAL A 111 1.82 -9.83 0.28
N VAL A 112 1.05 -9.53 -0.77
CA VAL A 112 -0.37 -9.14 -0.65
C VAL A 112 -1.18 -10.23 0.06
N GLU A 113 -1.06 -11.48 -0.38
CA GLU A 113 -1.73 -12.63 0.26
C GLU A 113 -1.27 -12.83 1.69
N LYS A 114 0.02 -12.59 1.98
CA LYS A 114 0.53 -12.67 3.35
C LYS A 114 -0.16 -11.63 4.23
N ILE A 115 -0.28 -10.37 3.78
CA ILE A 115 -1.01 -9.31 4.49
C ILE A 115 -2.47 -9.71 4.68
N ARG A 116 -3.14 -10.19 3.62
CA ARG A 116 -4.53 -10.63 3.67
C ARG A 116 -4.76 -11.68 4.76
N MET A 117 -3.96 -12.75 4.77
CA MET A 117 -4.04 -13.80 5.77
C MET A 117 -3.74 -13.30 7.19
N ALA A 118 -2.81 -12.36 7.34
CA ALA A 118 -2.45 -11.80 8.64
C ALA A 118 -3.59 -10.96 9.22
N VAL A 119 -4.21 -10.10 8.40
CA VAL A 119 -5.39 -9.31 8.81
C VAL A 119 -6.54 -10.24 9.15
N MET A 120 -6.86 -11.21 8.29
CA MET A 120 -7.94 -12.17 8.57
C MET A 120 -7.72 -12.92 9.87
N LYS A 121 -6.49 -13.37 10.14
CA LYS A 121 -6.17 -14.08 11.38
C LYS A 121 -6.29 -13.18 12.61
N GLU A 122 -5.80 -11.95 12.52
CA GLU A 122 -5.75 -11.02 13.65
C GLU A 122 -7.14 -10.54 14.07
N PHE A 123 -8.03 -10.36 13.09
CA PHE A 123 -9.38 -9.85 13.30
C PHE A 123 -10.47 -10.93 13.16
N ASP A 124 -10.08 -12.21 13.15
CA ASP A 124 -10.99 -13.37 13.06
C ASP A 124 -12.01 -13.27 11.89
N LEU A 125 -11.51 -12.93 10.70
CA LEU A 125 -12.33 -12.76 9.49
C LEU A 125 -12.32 -14.03 8.64
N ASP A 126 -13.51 -14.46 8.20
CA ASP A 126 -13.66 -15.57 7.25
C ASP A 126 -13.25 -15.21 5.82
N VAL A 127 -13.51 -13.95 5.41
CA VAL A 127 -13.27 -13.47 4.06
C VAL A 127 -12.78 -12.03 4.10
N LEU A 128 -11.74 -11.73 3.32
CA LEU A 128 -11.21 -10.38 3.10
C LEU A 128 -10.84 -10.22 1.62
N TYR A 129 -11.31 -9.14 1.01
CA TYR A 129 -10.95 -8.74 -0.35
C TYR A 129 -10.26 -7.40 -0.32
N PHE A 130 -9.12 -7.30 -1.01
CA PHE A 130 -8.53 -5.98 -1.30
C PHE A 130 -9.14 -5.42 -2.58
N SER A 131 -9.54 -4.15 -2.53
CA SER A 131 -9.95 -3.41 -3.71
C SER A 131 -8.72 -3.10 -4.57
N ALA A 132 -8.94 -3.09 -5.88
CA ALA A 132 -7.99 -2.46 -6.79
C ALA A 132 -8.20 -0.93 -6.75
N PRO A 133 -7.15 -0.14 -7.05
CA PRO A 133 -5.78 -0.57 -7.38
C PRO A 133 -4.86 -0.80 -6.18
N THR A 134 -3.78 -1.57 -6.37
CA THR A 134 -2.69 -1.74 -5.40
C THR A 134 -1.57 -0.75 -5.70
N PHE A 135 -1.25 0.08 -4.71
CA PHE A 135 -0.22 1.10 -4.86
C PHE A 135 1.10 0.72 -4.19
N ILE A 136 2.20 1.12 -4.82
CA ILE A 136 3.50 1.27 -4.17
C ILE A 136 3.80 2.76 -4.11
N THR A 137 4.05 3.27 -2.91
CA THR A 137 4.41 4.66 -2.69
C THR A 137 5.85 4.75 -2.19
N ARG A 138 6.66 5.58 -2.85
CA ARG A 138 7.99 5.98 -2.38
C ARG A 138 7.89 7.39 -1.84
N LEU A 139 8.34 7.61 -0.62
CA LEU A 139 8.43 8.93 0.00
C LEU A 139 9.90 9.35 0.02
N VAL A 140 10.21 10.50 -0.56
CA VAL A 140 11.53 11.12 -0.48
C VAL A 140 11.42 12.39 0.36
N GLY A 141 12.01 12.36 1.56
CA GLY A 141 12.10 13.54 2.41
C GLY A 141 13.16 14.51 1.91
N ASN A 142 12.81 15.80 1.85
CA ASN A 142 13.73 16.90 1.60
C ASN A 142 13.24 18.10 2.44
N ASP A 143 14.14 18.76 3.18
CA ASP A 143 13.82 19.90 4.04
C ASP A 143 13.20 21.09 3.28
N SER A 144 13.42 21.16 1.96
CA SER A 144 12.84 22.20 1.09
C SER A 144 11.53 21.78 0.42
N TRP A 145 11.08 20.52 0.59
CA TRP A 145 9.88 20.03 -0.05
C TRP A 145 8.66 20.29 0.83
N THR A 146 7.59 20.79 0.23
CA THR A 146 6.28 21.00 0.88
C THR A 146 5.20 20.36 0.03
N PRO A 147 4.15 19.77 0.64
CA PRO A 147 3.02 19.25 -0.11
C PRO A 147 2.35 20.39 -0.89
N VAL A 148 2.02 20.14 -2.15
CA VAL A 148 1.36 21.11 -3.04
C VAL A 148 -0.06 20.64 -3.38
N GLU A 149 -0.24 19.34 -3.59
CA GLU A 149 -1.51 18.71 -3.89
C GLU A 149 -2.04 17.90 -2.71
N LEU A 150 -3.35 17.61 -2.69
CA LEU A 150 -3.96 16.75 -1.67
C LEU A 150 -3.28 15.37 -1.55
N HIS A 151 -2.79 14.83 -2.67
CA HIS A 151 -2.10 13.53 -2.70
C HIS A 151 -0.66 13.59 -2.19
N ASP A 152 -0.17 14.77 -1.81
CA ASP A 152 1.15 14.96 -1.20
C ASP A 152 1.11 14.81 0.33
N GLU A 153 -0.07 14.91 0.95
CA GLU A 153 -0.27 14.76 2.39
C GLU A 153 -0.69 13.33 2.75
N TYR A 154 0.18 12.61 3.48
CA TYR A 154 -0.05 11.21 3.89
C TYR A 154 -0.40 11.05 5.36
N TRP A 155 -0.40 12.15 6.12
CA TRP A 155 -0.76 12.15 7.52
C TRP A 155 -1.69 13.34 7.78
N TYR A 156 -2.79 13.03 8.44
CA TYR A 156 -3.56 13.96 9.23
C TYR A 156 -3.55 13.41 10.66
N ASP A 157 -3.66 14.26 11.68
CA ASP A 157 -3.62 13.90 13.11
C ASP A 157 -4.79 12.99 13.58
N PHE A 158 -5.51 12.32 12.66
CA PHE A 158 -6.57 11.35 12.96
C PHE A 158 -6.04 9.97 13.39
N VAL A 159 -4.72 9.78 13.48
CA VAL A 159 -4.16 8.50 13.93
C VAL A 159 -4.29 8.40 15.45
N CYS A 160 -5.38 7.75 15.87
CA CYS A 160 -5.64 7.13 17.19
C CYS A 160 -4.49 7.33 18.19
N ALA A 161 -4.63 8.35 19.04
CA ALA A 161 -3.68 8.65 20.10
C ALA A 161 -3.55 7.44 21.04
N THR A 162 -2.31 7.10 21.40
CA THR A 162 -1.97 6.06 22.38
C THR A 162 -2.42 6.42 23.78
#